data_AF-A0AAD5P4C2-F1
#
_entry.id   AF-A0AAD5P4C2-F1
#
_cell.length_a   1.000
_cell.length_b   1.000
_cell.length_c   1.000
_cell.angle_alpha   90.00
_cell.angle_beta   90.00
_cell.angle_gamma   90.00
#
_symmetry.space_group_name_H-M   'P 1'
#
loop_
_entity.id
_entity.type
_entity.pdbx_description
1 polymer ?
#
loop_
_entity_poly.entity_id
_entity_poly.type
_entity_poly.pdbx_seq_one_letter_code
_entity_poly.pdbx_strand_id
1 'polypeptide(L)'
;MIVTVSAQRPNLTVALDGTGDYRSIVEAVGHIPNNSDTFFYIYIKAGIYNENVYVGGEKRNIVMSGDGIGKTIIQSSRSNSSGFGIGVSAALNIESQLFLAKDMSILNSAGHEGGQAVALRTAESQLFLAKDVSILNSAGPEGRQAVALRTSGNHIACLRCSIEGFQDTLYVHKGKSQFFYDCDIYGTIDFIFGDAAVIIQNSTIHVVSCSETIKSSVVEASLVKFVPSIRSGSYANIGTRDSMDDEHIQIDDLSAHLGSLFKCPTPSAFYAVFDGHGGPEAAAYIKKNAMKLFFEDAELPETSAIDDAFLQELENSHSRAFLLADLALADEHSVNCTCGTTAL
;
A
#
# COMPACT_ATOMS: atom_id res chain seq x y z
N MET A 1 -18.61 -11.73 -5.85
CA MET A 1 -19.70 -10.83 -6.28
C MET A 1 -19.07 -9.48 -6.59
N ILE A 2 -18.73 -9.21 -7.84
CA ILE A 2 -18.25 -7.89 -8.26
C ILE A 2 -19.47 -6.98 -8.19
N VAL A 3 -19.52 -6.09 -7.20
CA VAL A 3 -20.58 -5.08 -7.12
C VAL A 3 -20.33 -4.10 -8.27
N THR A 4 -20.97 -4.34 -9.41
CA THR A 4 -21.19 -3.31 -10.41
C THR A 4 -22.15 -2.29 -9.82
N VAL A 5 -21.60 -1.24 -9.21
CA VAL A 5 -22.38 -0.04 -8.87
C VAL A 5 -22.76 0.59 -10.22
N SER A 6 -23.95 0.26 -10.73
CA SER A 6 -24.55 1.05 -11.81
C SER A 6 -24.64 2.51 -11.35
N ALA A 7 -24.62 3.48 -12.26
CA ALA A 7 -24.78 4.89 -11.92
C ALA A 7 -26.16 5.13 -11.26
N GLN A 8 -26.21 4.92 -9.95
CA GLN A 8 -27.40 5.05 -9.13
C GLN A 8 -27.61 6.54 -8.89
N ARG A 9 -28.85 7.02 -9.03
CA ARG A 9 -29.16 8.42 -8.74
C ARG A 9 -28.77 8.71 -7.28
N PRO A 10 -27.94 9.73 -7.02
CA PRO A 10 -27.54 10.06 -5.66
C PRO A 10 -28.75 10.51 -4.85
N ASN A 11 -28.75 10.20 -3.55
CA ASN A 11 -29.70 10.75 -2.59
C ASN A 11 -29.39 12.22 -2.32
N LEU A 12 -28.10 12.58 -2.27
CA LEU A 12 -27.61 13.94 -2.09
C LEU A 12 -26.42 14.22 -3.01
N THR A 13 -26.37 15.43 -3.55
CA THR A 13 -25.22 15.97 -4.28
C THR A 13 -24.57 17.08 -3.48
N VAL A 14 -23.25 17.03 -3.32
CA VAL A 14 -22.45 18.11 -2.73
C VAL A 14 -21.68 18.83 -3.83
N ALA A 15 -21.79 20.16 -3.89
CA ALA A 15 -21.09 20.97 -4.88
C ALA A 15 -20.74 22.36 -4.34
N LEU A 16 -19.47 22.73 -4.39
CA LEU A 16 -18.98 24.03 -3.89
C LEU A 16 -19.62 25.23 -4.61
N ASP A 17 -19.93 25.07 -5.90
CA ASP A 17 -20.55 26.09 -6.74
C ASP A 17 -22.05 26.33 -6.42
N GLY A 18 -22.65 25.51 -5.55
CA GLY A 18 -24.08 25.57 -5.20
C GLY A 18 -25.01 24.88 -6.21
N THR A 19 -24.50 24.10 -7.15
CA THR A 19 -25.31 23.31 -8.08
C THR A 19 -25.77 21.96 -7.51
N GLY A 20 -25.44 21.68 -6.25
CA GLY A 20 -25.87 20.50 -5.48
C GLY A 20 -26.81 20.88 -4.33
N ASP A 21 -27.23 19.88 -3.56
CA ASP A 21 -28.09 20.03 -2.38
C ASP A 21 -27.35 20.70 -1.20
N TYR A 22 -26.04 20.42 -1.08
CA TYR A 22 -25.16 20.99 -0.06
C TYR A 22 -23.87 21.56 -0.66
N ARG A 23 -23.27 22.53 0.02
CA ARG A 23 -21.91 23.01 -0.28
C ARG A 23 -20.84 22.32 0.58
N SER A 24 -21.25 21.73 1.70
CA SER A 24 -20.38 21.04 2.63
C SER A 24 -20.66 19.54 2.68
N ILE A 25 -19.61 18.72 2.79
CA ILE A 25 -19.72 17.27 2.96
C ILE A 25 -20.20 16.96 4.38
N VAL A 26 -19.70 17.69 5.38
CA VAL A 26 -20.14 17.55 6.78
C VAL A 26 -21.64 17.78 6.93
N GLU A 27 -22.19 18.82 6.28
CA GLU A 27 -23.64 19.07 6.30
C GLU A 27 -24.44 17.94 5.63
N ALA A 28 -23.96 17.45 4.48
CA ALA A 28 -24.60 16.33 3.79
C ALA A 28 -24.58 15.04 4.64
N VAL A 29 -23.46 14.76 5.33
CA VAL A 29 -23.35 13.62 6.26
C VAL A 29 -24.31 13.79 7.45
N GLY A 30 -24.48 15.01 7.95
CA GLY A 30 -25.45 15.32 8.99
C GLY A 30 -26.89 14.96 8.61
N HIS A 31 -27.24 15.08 7.32
CA HIS A 31 -28.58 14.79 6.81
C HIS A 31 -28.89 13.30 6.60
N ILE A 32 -27.87 12.44 6.56
CA ILE A 32 -28.06 10.99 6.36
C ILE A 32 -28.96 10.43 7.49
N PRO A 33 -30.01 9.65 7.20
CA PRO A 33 -30.81 9.00 8.25
C PRO A 33 -30.00 8.01 9.08
N ASN A 34 -30.18 8.03 10.40
CA ASN A 34 -29.54 7.07 11.30
C ASN A 34 -30.21 5.69 11.22
N ASN A 35 -29.41 4.63 11.35
CA ASN A 35 -29.82 3.22 11.41
C ASN A 35 -30.70 2.78 10.22
N SER A 36 -30.46 3.35 9.03
CA SER A 36 -31.14 2.93 7.81
C SER A 36 -30.61 1.59 7.31
N ASP A 37 -31.52 0.70 6.90
CA ASP A 37 -31.18 -0.56 6.23
C ASP A 37 -31.01 -0.39 4.71
N THR A 38 -31.23 0.81 4.18
CA THR A 38 -31.06 1.13 2.75
C THR A 38 -29.75 1.86 2.49
N PHE A 39 -29.17 1.63 1.32
CA PHE A 39 -27.99 2.37 0.87
C PHE A 39 -28.29 3.86 0.70
N PHE A 40 -27.40 4.71 1.20
CA PHE A 40 -27.46 6.15 1.04
C PHE A 40 -26.29 6.62 0.17
N TYR A 41 -26.62 7.16 -1.02
CA TYR A 41 -25.67 7.57 -2.04
C TYR A 41 -25.41 9.07 -1.98
N ILE A 42 -24.16 9.44 -1.71
CA ILE A 42 -23.67 10.81 -1.76
C ILE A 42 -22.75 10.94 -2.98
N TYR A 43 -23.05 11.91 -3.83
CA TYR A 43 -22.20 12.29 -4.95
C TYR A 43 -21.58 13.66 -4.68
N ILE A 44 -20.26 13.76 -4.83
CA ILE A 44 -19.47 14.94 -4.49
C ILE A 44 -18.80 15.42 -5.77
N LYS A 45 -19.23 16.57 -6.28
CA LYS A 45 -18.65 17.15 -7.49
C LYS A 45 -17.18 17.55 -7.29
N ALA A 46 -16.50 17.81 -8.40
CA ALA A 46 -15.13 18.29 -8.41
C ALA A 46 -14.96 19.55 -7.55
N GLY A 47 -13.87 19.59 -6.79
CA GLY A 47 -13.59 20.62 -5.81
C GLY A 47 -12.65 20.15 -4.71
N ILE A 48 -12.04 21.11 -4.01
CA ILE A 48 -11.25 20.86 -2.81
C ILE A 48 -12.09 21.24 -1.59
N TYR A 49 -12.53 20.23 -0.86
CA TYR A 49 -13.35 20.35 0.34
C TYR A 49 -12.46 20.32 1.57
N ASN A 50 -12.15 21.49 2.11
CA ASN A 50 -11.32 21.66 3.31
C ASN A 50 -12.14 21.36 4.57
N GLU A 51 -12.36 20.08 4.85
CA GLU A 51 -13.27 19.59 5.88
C GLU A 51 -12.70 18.37 6.61
N ASN A 52 -13.07 18.23 7.88
CA ASN A 52 -12.85 17.01 8.65
C ASN A 52 -14.17 16.25 8.73
N VAL A 53 -14.33 15.26 7.87
CA VAL A 53 -15.57 14.50 7.72
C VAL A 53 -15.57 13.30 8.67
N TYR A 54 -16.57 13.22 9.54
CA TYR A 54 -16.79 12.09 10.43
C TYR A 54 -18.12 11.41 10.10
N VAL A 55 -18.06 10.11 9.80
CA VAL A 55 -19.23 9.28 9.52
C VAL A 55 -19.39 8.29 10.67
N GLY A 56 -20.27 8.62 11.61
CA GLY A 56 -20.52 7.83 12.81
C GLY A 56 -21.16 6.46 12.53
N GLY A 57 -21.01 5.53 13.48
CA GLY A 57 -21.53 4.16 13.35
C GLY A 57 -23.05 4.04 13.27
N GLU A 58 -23.78 5.09 13.65
CA GLU A 58 -25.23 5.17 13.44
C GLU A 58 -25.60 5.41 11.96
N LYS A 59 -24.70 5.96 11.14
CA LYS A 59 -24.90 6.09 9.69
C LYS A 59 -24.48 4.77 9.04
N ARG A 60 -25.42 4.01 8.47
CA ARG A 60 -25.17 2.68 7.89
C ARG A 60 -25.33 2.71 6.36
N ASN A 61 -24.65 1.79 5.66
CA ASN A 61 -24.82 1.54 4.23
C ASN A 61 -24.52 2.77 3.35
N ILE A 62 -23.37 3.40 3.55
CA ILE A 62 -23.03 4.65 2.88
C ILE A 62 -22.21 4.40 1.62
N VAL A 63 -22.58 5.08 0.54
CA VAL A 63 -21.80 5.13 -0.70
C VAL A 63 -21.44 6.58 -0.96
N MET A 64 -20.16 6.89 -1.02
CA MET A 64 -19.62 8.20 -1.35
C MET A 64 -18.84 8.10 -2.65
N SER A 65 -19.20 8.93 -3.63
CA SER A 65 -18.57 8.94 -4.95
C SER A 65 -18.20 10.35 -5.39
N GLY A 66 -17.08 10.50 -6.10
CA GLY A 66 -16.62 11.77 -6.67
C GLY A 66 -16.60 11.82 -8.19
N ASP A 67 -16.06 12.91 -8.74
CA ASP A 67 -15.85 13.11 -10.19
C ASP A 67 -14.57 12.44 -10.73
N GLY A 68 -13.77 11.84 -9.85
CA GLY A 68 -12.51 11.19 -10.17
C GLY A 68 -11.39 11.57 -9.21
N ILE A 69 -10.37 10.70 -9.17
CA ILE A 69 -9.09 10.98 -8.53
C ILE A 69 -8.53 12.32 -9.04
N GLY A 70 -8.06 13.17 -8.12
CA GLY A 70 -7.51 14.50 -8.42
C GLY A 70 -8.56 15.57 -8.77
N LYS A 71 -9.84 15.21 -8.89
CA LYS A 71 -10.93 16.17 -9.17
C LYS A 71 -11.75 16.47 -7.91
N THR A 72 -12.19 15.44 -7.21
CA THR A 72 -12.91 15.57 -5.94
C THR A 72 -11.93 15.26 -4.81
N ILE A 73 -11.60 16.26 -3.99
CA ILE A 73 -10.57 16.15 -2.94
C ILE A 73 -11.17 16.51 -1.58
N ILE A 74 -11.16 15.57 -0.63
CA ILE A 74 -11.43 15.84 0.78
C ILE A 74 -10.10 16.13 1.47
N GLN A 75 -9.94 17.32 2.04
CA GLN A 75 -8.66 17.78 2.59
C GLN A 75 -8.79 18.23 4.05
N SER A 76 -7.83 17.83 4.88
CA SER A 76 -7.62 18.30 6.26
C SER A 76 -6.18 18.71 6.47
N SER A 77 -5.93 19.65 7.37
CA SER A 77 -4.59 19.97 7.88
C SER A 77 -4.44 19.67 9.39
N ARG A 78 -5.38 18.90 9.98
CA ARG A 78 -5.32 18.53 11.39
C ARG A 78 -4.19 17.54 11.66
N SER A 79 -3.54 17.72 12.80
CA SER A 79 -2.33 17.01 13.20
C SER A 79 -2.08 17.13 14.70
N ASN A 80 -1.10 16.38 15.21
CA ASN A 80 -0.73 16.45 16.62
C ASN A 80 -0.20 17.85 17.01
N SER A 81 0.55 18.52 16.12
CA SER A 81 1.03 19.89 16.39
C SER A 81 -0.11 20.93 16.45
N SER A 82 -1.23 20.66 15.79
CA SER A 82 -2.46 21.47 15.89
C SER A 82 -3.42 21.00 17.00
N GLY A 83 -2.99 20.10 17.88
CA GLY A 83 -3.75 19.62 19.04
C GLY A 83 -4.68 18.44 18.77
N PHE A 84 -4.61 17.83 17.58
CA PHE A 84 -5.45 16.71 17.17
C PHE A 84 -4.66 15.42 17.13
N GLY A 85 -4.92 14.52 18.08
CA GLY A 85 -4.31 13.19 18.08
C GLY A 85 -4.71 12.34 16.86
N ILE A 86 -4.08 11.16 16.74
CA ILE A 86 -4.25 10.21 15.61
C ILE A 86 -5.73 9.86 15.35
N GLY A 87 -6.55 9.78 16.41
CA GLY A 87 -7.97 9.42 16.29
C GLY A 87 -8.87 10.49 15.66
N VAL A 88 -8.43 11.75 15.60
CA VAL A 88 -9.27 12.90 15.18
C VAL A 88 -8.61 13.82 14.14
N SER A 89 -7.37 13.50 13.71
CA SER A 89 -6.65 14.22 12.65
C SER A 89 -7.07 13.82 11.23
N ALA A 90 -7.80 12.71 11.08
CA ALA A 90 -8.30 12.22 9.80
C ALA A 90 -9.09 13.27 9.00
N ALA A 91 -8.82 13.37 7.69
CA ALA A 91 -9.66 14.12 6.76
C ALA A 91 -11.02 13.44 6.59
N LEU A 92 -11.00 12.10 6.49
CA LEU A 92 -12.19 11.27 6.50
C LEU A 92 -12.06 10.17 7.57
N ASN A 93 -12.94 10.20 8.57
CA ASN A 93 -13.02 9.22 9.65
C ASN A 93 -14.34 8.45 9.58
N ILE A 94 -14.26 7.13 9.45
CA ILE A 94 -15.40 6.27 9.17
C ILE A 94 -15.55 5.26 10.30
N GLU A 95 -16.69 5.31 10.98
CA GLU A 95 -17.15 4.31 11.95
C GLU A 95 -18.41 3.57 11.47
N SER A 96 -18.88 3.91 10.27
CA SER A 96 -20.01 3.25 9.61
C SER A 96 -19.78 1.74 9.45
N GLN A 97 -20.85 0.97 9.66
CA GLN A 97 -20.86 -0.48 9.47
C GLN A 97 -20.47 -0.89 8.05
N LEU A 98 -21.01 -0.21 7.04
CA LEU A 98 -20.73 -0.45 5.63
C LEU A 98 -20.49 0.89 4.94
N PHE A 99 -19.30 1.05 4.37
CA PHE A 99 -18.92 2.26 3.65
C PHE A 99 -18.21 1.94 2.32
N LEU A 100 -18.64 2.59 1.24
CA LEU A 100 -17.99 2.55 -0.06
C LEU A 100 -17.49 3.95 -0.44
N ALA A 101 -16.20 4.08 -0.74
CA ALA A 101 -15.59 5.27 -1.33
C ALA A 101 -15.22 5.01 -2.80
N LYS A 102 -15.53 5.94 -3.71
CA LYS A 102 -15.18 5.79 -5.13
C LYS A 102 -14.82 7.09 -5.82
N ASP A 103 -13.88 7.05 -6.76
CA ASP A 103 -13.59 8.14 -7.71
C ASP A 103 -13.25 9.47 -7.02
N MET A 104 -12.32 9.48 -6.06
CA MET A 104 -11.96 10.69 -5.30
C MET A 104 -10.55 10.64 -4.71
N SER A 105 -10.14 11.75 -4.12
CA SER A 105 -8.89 11.89 -3.36
C SER A 105 -9.16 12.30 -1.92
N ILE A 106 -8.40 11.75 -0.99
CA ILE A 106 -8.45 12.08 0.43
C ILE A 106 -7.05 12.48 0.87
N LEU A 107 -6.91 13.68 1.43
CA LEU A 107 -5.63 14.31 1.70
C LEU A 107 -5.55 14.81 3.14
N ASN A 108 -4.50 14.43 3.85
CA ASN A 108 -4.01 15.23 4.97
C ASN A 108 -2.81 16.08 4.54
N SER A 109 -2.98 17.39 4.57
CA SER A 109 -2.02 18.40 4.11
C SER A 109 -1.24 19.06 5.26
N ALA A 110 -1.14 18.43 6.43
CA ALA A 110 -0.50 19.04 7.61
C ALA A 110 1.02 19.32 7.43
N GLY A 111 1.69 18.60 6.52
CA GLY A 111 3.12 18.78 6.27
C GLY A 111 4.03 18.28 7.41
N HIS A 112 5.34 18.45 7.25
CA HIS A 112 6.34 17.96 8.22
C HIS A 112 6.18 18.60 9.60
N GLU A 113 5.85 19.88 9.63
CA GLU A 113 5.52 20.64 10.86
C GLU A 113 4.25 20.14 11.56
N GLY A 114 3.43 19.33 10.87
CA GLY A 114 2.23 18.71 11.41
C GLY A 114 2.51 17.68 12.52
N GLY A 115 3.66 17.00 12.45
CA GLY A 115 3.87 15.77 13.22
C GLY A 115 2.85 14.70 12.83
N GLN A 116 2.37 13.93 13.81
CA GLN A 116 1.45 12.81 13.55
C GLN A 116 0.09 13.28 13.00
N ALA A 117 -0.32 12.70 11.88
CA ALA A 117 -1.60 12.99 11.22
C ALA A 117 -2.14 11.75 10.49
N VAL A 118 -3.43 11.78 10.14
CA VAL A 118 -4.09 10.71 9.37
C VAL A 118 -4.86 11.32 8.19
N ALA A 119 -4.87 10.70 7.00
CA ALA A 119 -5.74 11.13 5.89
C ALA A 119 -7.09 10.40 5.92
N LEU A 120 -7.07 9.07 5.91
CA LEU A 120 -8.26 8.22 5.99
C LEU A 120 -8.14 7.23 7.15
N ARG A 121 -9.18 7.18 8.00
CA ARG A 121 -9.32 6.19 9.07
C ARG A 121 -10.63 5.42 8.91
N THR A 122 -10.56 4.09 8.92
CA THR A 122 -11.71 3.23 9.17
C THR A 122 -11.57 2.59 10.54
N ALA A 123 -12.58 2.75 11.39
CA ALA A 123 -12.61 2.17 12.72
C ALA A 123 -13.85 1.30 12.88
N GLU A 124 -13.60 0.04 13.25
CA GLU A 124 -14.66 -0.93 13.59
C GLU A 124 -15.68 -1.19 12.46
N SER A 125 -15.32 -0.83 11.23
CA SER A 125 -16.16 -1.07 10.06
C SER A 125 -16.29 -2.57 9.81
N GLN A 126 -17.50 -3.02 9.51
CA GLN A 126 -17.75 -4.42 9.17
C GLN A 126 -17.49 -4.72 7.70
N LEU A 127 -17.55 -3.69 6.85
CA LEU A 127 -17.21 -3.74 5.43
C LEU A 127 -16.83 -2.35 4.92
N PHE A 128 -15.59 -2.22 4.45
CA PHE A 128 -15.12 -1.01 3.78
C PHE A 128 -14.63 -1.36 2.38
N LEU A 129 -15.09 -0.62 1.38
CA LEU A 129 -14.63 -0.74 0.01
C LEU A 129 -14.17 0.61 -0.52
N ALA A 130 -12.89 0.73 -0.87
CA ALA A 130 -12.39 1.84 -1.66
C ALA A 130 -12.09 1.35 -3.08
N LYS A 131 -12.52 2.13 -4.08
CA LYS A 131 -12.24 1.82 -5.48
C LYS A 131 -11.94 3.09 -6.27
N ASP A 132 -10.83 3.12 -7.00
CA ASP A 132 -10.43 4.33 -7.75
C ASP A 132 -10.31 5.54 -6.78
N VAL A 133 -9.57 5.37 -5.67
CA VAL A 133 -9.38 6.40 -4.62
C VAL A 133 -7.89 6.65 -4.37
N SER A 134 -7.47 7.92 -4.34
CA SER A 134 -6.12 8.28 -3.87
C SER A 134 -6.15 8.77 -2.42
N ILE A 135 -5.25 8.29 -1.57
CA ILE A 135 -5.18 8.61 -0.15
C ILE A 135 -3.77 9.08 0.15
N LEU A 136 -3.60 10.35 0.51
CA LEU A 136 -2.30 10.98 0.64
C LEU A 136 -2.14 11.65 2.01
N ASN A 137 -0.98 11.44 2.64
CA ASN A 137 -0.52 12.25 3.76
C ASN A 137 0.77 13.00 3.38
N SER A 138 0.73 14.33 3.41
CA SER A 138 1.81 15.18 2.88
C SER A 138 2.91 15.50 3.90
N ALA A 139 3.07 14.70 4.96
CA ALA A 139 4.01 14.97 6.04
C ALA A 139 5.47 15.14 5.56
N GLY A 140 5.87 14.50 4.45
CA GLY A 140 7.26 14.58 3.99
C GLY A 140 8.19 13.64 4.76
N PRO A 141 9.43 13.47 4.31
CA PRO A 141 10.41 12.58 4.93
C PRO A 141 11.00 13.16 6.23
N GLU A 142 10.93 14.48 6.39
CA GLU A 142 11.26 15.17 7.64
C GLU A 142 10.08 15.15 8.63
N GLY A 143 8.88 14.84 8.13
CA GLY A 143 7.73 14.52 8.96
C GLY A 143 7.99 13.20 9.68
N ARG A 144 7.71 13.15 10.98
CA ARG A 144 7.69 11.90 11.75
C ARG A 144 6.53 11.01 11.27
N GLN A 145 6.17 9.97 12.03
CA GLN A 145 5.07 9.05 11.72
C GLN A 145 3.80 9.77 11.24
N ALA A 146 3.32 9.46 10.03
CA ALA A 146 2.13 10.08 9.47
C ALA A 146 1.38 9.12 8.54
N VAL A 147 0.17 8.74 8.95
CA VAL A 147 -0.58 7.69 8.29
C VAL A 147 -1.41 8.25 7.14
N ALA A 148 -1.30 7.66 5.95
CA ALA A 148 -2.23 7.95 4.86
C ALA A 148 -3.53 7.18 5.09
N LEU A 149 -3.44 5.86 5.24
CA LEU A 149 -4.58 4.98 5.44
C LEU A 149 -4.42 4.14 6.71
N ARG A 150 -5.36 4.28 7.65
CA ARG A 150 -5.51 3.36 8.78
C ARG A 150 -6.78 2.53 8.63
N THR A 151 -6.65 1.21 8.63
CA THR A 151 -7.77 0.27 8.51
C THR A 151 -7.94 -0.56 9.78
N SER A 152 -9.17 -0.70 10.28
CA SER A 152 -9.47 -1.57 11.43
C SER A 152 -10.81 -2.26 11.24
N GLY A 153 -10.78 -3.58 11.11
CA GLY A 153 -11.98 -4.38 10.88
C GLY A 153 -11.73 -5.56 9.96
N ASN A 154 -12.80 -6.29 9.65
CA ASN A 154 -12.81 -7.38 8.67
C ASN A 154 -13.47 -6.88 7.38
N HIS A 155 -13.25 -7.59 6.28
CA HIS A 155 -13.82 -7.29 4.96
C HIS A 155 -13.48 -5.88 4.46
N ILE A 156 -12.21 -5.51 4.61
CA ILE A 156 -11.66 -4.28 4.07
C ILE A 156 -11.09 -4.59 2.68
N ALA A 157 -11.49 -3.83 1.67
CA ALA A 157 -10.94 -3.97 0.33
C ALA A 157 -10.61 -2.61 -0.31
N CYS A 158 -9.42 -2.50 -0.90
CA CYS A 158 -9.01 -1.37 -1.73
C CYS A 158 -8.67 -1.88 -3.12
N LEU A 159 -9.30 -1.31 -4.17
CA LEU A 159 -9.09 -1.73 -5.56
C LEU A 159 -8.71 -0.51 -6.40
N ARG A 160 -7.57 -0.54 -7.09
CA ARG A 160 -7.11 0.63 -7.86
C ARG A 160 -7.02 1.89 -7.02
N CYS A 161 -6.43 1.74 -5.85
CA CYS A 161 -6.19 2.84 -4.94
C CYS A 161 -4.71 3.21 -4.95
N SER A 162 -4.43 4.51 -4.83
CA SER A 162 -3.09 5.01 -4.53
C SER A 162 -3.02 5.37 -3.05
N ILE A 163 -2.04 4.86 -2.32
CA ILE A 163 -1.86 5.08 -0.89
C ILE A 163 -0.46 5.67 -0.68
N GLU A 164 -0.41 6.96 -0.41
CA GLU A 164 0.81 7.77 -0.53
C GLU A 164 1.17 8.43 0.80
N GLY A 165 2.43 8.26 1.21
CA GLY A 165 2.97 8.86 2.42
C GLY A 165 4.48 8.69 2.51
N PHE A 166 5.01 8.83 3.71
CA PHE A 166 6.44 8.66 4.00
C PHE A 166 6.62 7.61 5.09
N GLN A 167 6.78 8.01 6.35
CA GLN A 167 6.85 7.07 7.46
C GLN A 167 5.42 6.69 7.91
N ASP A 168 5.18 5.40 8.12
CA ASP A 168 3.89 4.84 8.60
C ASP A 168 2.70 5.03 7.62
N THR A 169 2.93 5.00 6.30
CA THR A 169 1.91 5.28 5.27
C THR A 169 0.61 4.45 5.42
N LEU A 170 0.72 3.11 5.43
CA LEU A 170 -0.40 2.18 5.45
C LEU A 170 -0.41 1.40 6.76
N TYR A 171 -1.31 1.79 7.66
CA TYR A 171 -1.52 1.13 8.93
C TYR A 171 -2.66 0.11 8.85
N VAL A 172 -2.32 -1.14 8.52
CA VAL A 172 -3.22 -2.31 8.58
C VAL A 172 -3.42 -2.77 10.03
N HIS A 173 -4.05 -1.91 10.84
CA HIS A 173 -4.00 -1.98 12.30
C HIS A 173 -4.46 -3.31 12.90
N LYS A 174 -5.68 -3.77 12.58
CA LYS A 174 -6.20 -5.06 13.07
C LYS A 174 -7.30 -5.59 12.16
N GLY A 175 -7.47 -6.91 12.16
CA GLY A 175 -8.49 -7.59 11.37
C GLY A 175 -8.00 -8.93 10.83
N LYS A 176 -8.92 -9.76 10.34
CA LYS A 176 -8.62 -11.08 9.79
C LYS A 176 -8.83 -11.17 8.27
N SER A 177 -9.31 -10.10 7.64
CA SER A 177 -9.56 -10.06 6.20
C SER A 177 -9.44 -8.63 5.64
N GLN A 178 -8.25 -8.30 5.15
CA GLN A 178 -8.00 -7.08 4.39
C GLN A 178 -7.38 -7.43 3.04
N PHE A 179 -7.82 -6.76 1.96
CA PHE A 179 -7.38 -7.06 0.60
C PHE A 179 -7.09 -5.79 -0.19
N PHE A 180 -5.88 -5.69 -0.72
CA PHE A 180 -5.45 -4.59 -1.58
C PHE A 180 -5.13 -5.18 -2.95
N TYR A 181 -5.82 -4.72 -4.00
CA TYR A 181 -5.69 -5.26 -5.34
C TYR A 181 -5.48 -4.14 -6.36
N ASP A 182 -4.50 -4.29 -7.25
CA ASP A 182 -4.22 -3.29 -8.29
C ASP A 182 -3.93 -1.90 -7.69
N CYS A 183 -3.25 -1.85 -6.54
CA CYS A 183 -2.97 -0.61 -5.82
C CYS A 183 -1.52 -0.14 -6.02
N ASP A 184 -1.29 1.16 -5.86
CA ASP A 184 0.04 1.73 -5.71
C ASP A 184 0.23 2.17 -4.26
N ILE A 185 1.32 1.73 -3.60
CA ILE A 185 1.60 2.05 -2.20
C ILE A 185 2.99 2.67 -2.09
N TYR A 186 3.08 3.89 -1.55
CA TYR A 186 4.33 4.66 -1.47
C TYR A 186 4.76 4.92 -0.04
N GLY A 187 6.04 4.74 0.27
CA GLY A 187 6.58 5.22 1.54
C GLY A 187 8.06 4.99 1.75
N THR A 188 8.52 5.27 2.97
CA THR A 188 9.94 5.25 3.37
C THR A 188 10.19 4.19 4.45
N ILE A 189 9.80 4.49 5.69
CA ILE A 189 10.05 3.69 6.89
C ILE A 189 8.72 3.10 7.37
N ASP A 190 8.70 1.80 7.64
CA ASP A 190 7.55 1.07 8.20
C ASP A 190 6.22 1.39 7.47
N PHE A 191 6.30 1.66 6.18
CA PHE A 191 5.20 2.29 5.45
C PHE A 191 4.05 1.33 5.13
N ILE A 192 4.23 0.03 5.41
CA ILE A 192 3.15 -0.96 5.53
C ILE A 192 3.37 -1.67 6.86
N PHE A 193 2.47 -1.49 7.82
CA PHE A 193 2.64 -2.02 9.18
C PHE A 193 1.31 -2.29 9.87
N GLY A 194 1.32 -3.15 10.89
CA GLY A 194 0.16 -3.48 11.72
C GLY A 194 0.05 -4.97 12.02
N ASP A 195 -1.11 -5.39 12.54
CA ASP A 195 -1.37 -6.76 13.04
C ASP A 195 -2.57 -7.41 12.33
N ALA A 196 -2.99 -6.88 11.17
CA ALA A 196 -4.07 -7.48 10.41
C ALA A 196 -3.58 -8.63 9.50
N ALA A 197 -4.43 -9.63 9.27
CA ALA A 197 -4.25 -10.54 8.15
C ALA A 197 -4.62 -9.80 6.84
N VAL A 198 -3.61 -9.50 6.02
CA VAL A 198 -3.72 -8.72 4.79
C VAL A 198 -3.16 -9.49 3.60
N ILE A 199 -3.83 -9.38 2.45
CA ILE A 199 -3.31 -9.80 1.16
C ILE A 199 -3.17 -8.56 0.28
N ILE A 200 -1.99 -8.35 -0.28
CA ILE A 200 -1.70 -7.31 -1.27
C ILE A 200 -1.35 -8.05 -2.57
N GLN A 201 -2.19 -7.92 -3.59
CA GLN A 201 -2.09 -8.69 -4.83
C GLN A 201 -2.12 -7.76 -6.04
N ASN A 202 -1.36 -8.09 -7.09
CA ASN A 202 -1.30 -7.31 -8.33
C ASN A 202 -1.06 -5.81 -8.08
N SER A 203 -0.30 -5.46 -7.04
CA SER A 203 -0.12 -4.08 -6.58
C SER A 203 1.35 -3.72 -6.66
N THR A 204 1.65 -2.44 -6.85
CA THR A 204 3.02 -1.93 -6.91
C THR A 204 3.38 -1.27 -5.58
N ILE A 205 4.51 -1.66 -5.01
CA ILE A 205 5.02 -1.11 -3.75
C ILE A 205 6.26 -0.26 -4.07
N HIS A 206 6.16 1.04 -3.81
CA HIS A 206 7.16 2.04 -4.15
C HIS A 206 7.89 2.53 -2.88
N VAL A 207 9.16 2.20 -2.78
CA VAL A 207 10.04 2.79 -1.76
C VAL A 207 10.54 4.13 -2.29
N VAL A 208 10.08 5.23 -1.68
CA VAL A 208 10.49 6.59 -2.04
C VAL A 208 11.72 7.01 -1.25
N SER A 209 12.59 7.83 -1.86
CA SER A 209 13.78 8.32 -1.16
C SER A 209 13.42 9.47 -0.21
N CYS A 210 14.08 9.55 0.95
CA CYS A 210 13.92 10.69 1.87
C CYS A 210 14.38 12.04 1.29
N SER A 211 14.93 12.05 0.08
CA SER A 211 15.37 13.25 -0.65
C SER A 211 14.36 13.73 -1.69
N GLU A 212 13.34 12.94 -2.02
CA GLU A 212 12.31 13.33 -2.97
C GLU A 212 11.23 14.14 -2.26
N THR A 213 11.27 15.46 -2.45
CA THR A 213 10.08 16.26 -2.24
C THR A 213 9.05 15.77 -3.25
N ILE A 214 7.98 15.12 -2.79
CA ILE A 214 6.80 14.89 -3.63
C ILE A 214 6.30 16.28 -4.02
N LYS A 215 6.69 16.73 -5.21
CA LYS A 215 6.02 17.85 -5.86
C LYS A 215 4.59 17.37 -6.05
N SER A 216 3.64 18.10 -5.48
CA SER A 216 2.22 17.98 -5.82
C SER A 216 2.10 18.11 -7.34
N SER A 217 2.08 16.98 -8.03
CA SER A 217 1.85 16.90 -9.47
C SER A 217 0.45 16.36 -9.69
N VAL A 218 -0.49 17.26 -9.50
CA VAL A 218 -1.70 17.25 -10.33
C VAL A 218 -1.24 17.44 -11.78
N VAL A 219 -1.45 16.40 -12.62
CA VAL A 219 -1.21 16.30 -14.08
C VAL A 219 0.28 16.08 -14.43
N GLU A 220 0.72 15.07 -15.19
CA GLU A 220 0.23 14.54 -16.47
C GLU A 220 0.74 13.09 -16.66
N ALA A 221 -0.12 12.20 -17.16
CA ALA A 221 0.27 10.85 -17.55
C ALA A 221 1.25 10.91 -18.73
N SER A 222 2.52 10.59 -18.48
CA SER A 222 3.47 10.24 -19.53
C SER A 222 4.03 8.87 -19.21
N LEU A 223 4.06 8.01 -20.23
CA LEU A 223 4.61 6.65 -20.19
C LEU A 223 6.10 6.72 -19.85
N VAL A 224 6.42 6.78 -18.56
CA VAL A 224 7.77 6.47 -18.09
C VAL A 224 7.92 4.97 -18.27
N LYS A 225 8.82 4.59 -19.17
CA LYS A 225 9.26 3.20 -19.31
C LYS A 225 9.83 2.79 -17.95
N PHE A 226 9.07 2.01 -17.19
CA PHE A 226 9.46 1.52 -15.87
C PHE A 226 10.81 0.80 -16.01
N VAL A 227 11.81 1.34 -15.32
CA VAL A 227 13.09 0.68 -15.07
C VAL A 227 13.13 0.52 -13.56
N PRO A 228 12.85 -0.68 -13.01
CA PRO A 228 12.95 -0.90 -11.58
C PRO A 228 14.38 -0.60 -11.13
N SER A 229 14.51 0.36 -10.22
CA SER A 229 15.77 0.69 -9.54
C SER A 229 15.57 0.32 -8.08
N ILE A 230 15.96 -0.90 -7.71
CA ILE A 230 15.98 -1.31 -6.31
C ILE A 230 17.29 -0.80 -5.71
N ARG A 231 17.18 0.13 -4.77
CA ARG A 231 18.30 0.54 -3.94
C ARG A 231 18.09 -0.04 -2.56
N SER A 232 19.04 -0.82 -2.07
CA SER A 232 19.10 -1.11 -0.65
C SER A 232 19.19 0.22 0.11
N GLY A 233 18.38 0.38 1.15
CA GLY A 233 18.53 1.50 2.06
C GLY A 233 19.95 1.43 2.65
N SER A 234 20.81 2.38 2.28
CA SER A 234 22.13 2.47 2.88
C SER A 234 21.98 2.83 4.36
N TYR A 235 22.49 1.95 5.22
CA TYR A 235 22.62 1.99 6.68
C TYR A 235 23.09 3.34 7.29
N ALA A 236 23.61 4.26 6.49
CA ALA A 236 24.10 5.57 6.93
C ALA A 236 23.07 6.46 7.67
N ASN A 237 21.78 6.08 7.71
CA ASN A 237 20.70 6.95 8.21
C ASN A 237 20.02 6.51 9.51
N ILE A 238 20.40 5.40 10.17
CA ILE A 238 19.69 4.89 11.38
C ILE A 238 20.65 4.42 12.49
N GLY A 239 21.47 5.31 13.03
CA GLY A 239 22.29 5.04 14.23
C GLY A 239 23.34 3.92 14.05
N THR A 240 24.07 3.59 15.12
CA THR A 240 25.15 2.59 15.06
C THR A 240 24.63 1.17 15.34
N ARG A 241 24.41 0.35 14.31
CA ARG A 241 24.59 -1.12 14.38
C ARG A 241 26.07 -1.43 14.14
N ASP A 242 26.63 -2.40 14.85
CA ASP A 242 28.04 -2.77 14.66
C ASP A 242 28.32 -3.42 13.28
N SER A 243 27.28 -3.93 12.61
CA SER A 243 27.33 -4.49 11.24
C SER A 243 25.98 -4.38 10.51
N MET A 244 26.04 -4.40 9.17
CA MET A 244 24.89 -4.64 8.29
C MET A 244 24.86 -6.13 7.98
N ASP A 245 23.79 -6.82 8.37
CA ASP A 245 23.70 -8.28 8.26
C ASP A 245 22.92 -8.72 7.00
N ASP A 246 22.36 -7.76 6.26
CA ASP A 246 21.46 -8.02 5.13
C ASP A 246 22.23 -8.04 3.80
N GLU A 247 21.74 -8.86 2.88
CA GLU A 247 22.29 -8.97 1.53
C GLU A 247 21.23 -8.76 0.46
N HIS A 248 21.67 -8.18 -0.65
CA HIS A 248 20.81 -7.81 -1.76
C HIS A 248 21.30 -8.44 -3.05
N ILE A 249 20.34 -8.88 -3.86
CA ILE A 249 20.58 -9.38 -5.21
C ILE A 249 19.81 -8.50 -6.19
N GLN A 250 20.51 -8.08 -7.23
CA GLN A 250 19.97 -7.25 -8.30
C GLN A 250 20.40 -7.82 -9.65
N ILE A 251 19.45 -8.33 -10.42
CA ILE A 251 19.68 -8.82 -11.77
C ILE A 251 18.64 -8.18 -12.68
N ASP A 252 19.04 -7.11 -13.39
CA ASP A 252 18.12 -6.33 -14.22
C ASP A 252 17.72 -7.04 -15.52
N ASP A 253 18.58 -7.92 -16.03
CA ASP A 253 18.31 -8.77 -17.21
C ASP A 253 18.61 -10.22 -16.87
N LEU A 254 17.65 -10.85 -16.19
CA LEU A 254 17.73 -12.24 -15.76
C LEU A 254 17.83 -13.18 -16.97
N SER A 255 17.16 -12.84 -18.07
CA SER A 255 17.19 -13.63 -19.30
C SER A 255 18.58 -13.67 -19.94
N ALA A 256 19.28 -12.53 -19.99
CA ALA A 256 20.66 -12.48 -20.45
C ALA A 256 21.62 -13.19 -19.48
N HIS A 257 21.31 -13.18 -18.18
CA HIS A 257 22.14 -13.81 -17.15
C HIS A 257 22.02 -15.34 -17.15
N LEU A 258 20.82 -15.89 -17.36
CA LEU A 258 20.54 -17.34 -17.35
C LEU A 258 20.67 -17.98 -18.75
N GLY A 259 20.59 -17.20 -19.82
CA GLY A 259 20.69 -17.69 -21.19
C GLY A 259 19.62 -18.75 -21.50
N SER A 260 20.04 -19.95 -21.90
CA SER A 260 19.11 -21.02 -22.29
C SER A 260 18.42 -21.72 -21.12
N LEU A 261 18.89 -21.51 -19.89
CA LEU A 261 18.33 -22.12 -18.66
C LEU A 261 16.97 -21.51 -18.26
N PHE A 262 16.63 -20.35 -18.81
CA PHE A 262 15.38 -19.67 -18.50
C PHE A 262 14.77 -19.02 -19.74
N LYS A 263 13.71 -19.63 -20.27
CA LYS A 263 13.00 -19.16 -21.47
C LYS A 263 11.79 -18.33 -21.10
N CYS A 264 12.00 -17.22 -20.39
CA CYS A 264 10.91 -16.29 -20.13
C CYS A 264 10.60 -15.50 -21.42
N PRO A 265 9.34 -15.49 -21.91
CA PRO A 265 8.97 -14.80 -23.15
C PRO A 265 8.93 -13.28 -23.02
N THR A 266 9.09 -12.75 -21.80
CA THR A 266 9.09 -11.33 -21.48
C THR A 266 10.42 -10.92 -20.83
N PRO A 267 10.82 -9.64 -20.95
CA PRO A 267 11.94 -9.11 -20.15
C PRO A 267 11.74 -9.46 -18.68
N SER A 268 12.76 -10.04 -18.07
CA SER A 268 12.71 -10.54 -16.69
C SER A 268 13.86 -9.97 -15.89
N ALA A 269 13.57 -9.65 -14.63
CA ALA A 269 14.53 -9.18 -13.66
C ALA A 269 14.31 -9.95 -12.36
N PHE A 270 15.38 -10.11 -11.59
CA PHE A 270 15.32 -10.72 -10.27
C PHE A 270 15.89 -9.78 -9.22
N TYR A 271 15.13 -9.64 -8.14
CA TYR A 271 15.54 -8.88 -6.98
C TYR A 271 15.15 -9.65 -5.73
N ALA A 272 16.05 -9.68 -4.76
CA ALA A 272 15.80 -10.30 -3.46
C ALA A 272 16.55 -9.54 -2.37
N VAL A 273 15.94 -9.50 -1.19
CA VAL A 273 16.59 -9.02 0.04
C VAL A 273 16.61 -10.17 1.04
N PHE A 274 17.78 -10.43 1.60
CA PHE A 274 17.99 -11.45 2.62
C PHE A 274 18.38 -10.75 3.91
N ASP A 275 17.47 -10.69 4.89
CA ASP A 275 17.71 -10.13 6.22
C ASP A 275 18.60 -11.10 7.00
N GLY A 276 19.73 -10.62 7.52
CA GLY A 276 20.62 -11.42 8.37
C GLY A 276 20.17 -11.38 9.82
N HIS A 277 19.86 -12.53 10.38
CA HIS A 277 19.49 -12.67 11.79
C HIS A 277 20.63 -13.30 12.58
N GLY A 278 21.23 -12.54 13.50
CA GLY A 278 22.33 -13.04 14.35
C GLY A 278 23.71 -13.04 13.68
N GLY A 279 23.84 -12.44 12.49
CA GLY A 279 25.10 -12.25 11.74
C GLY A 279 24.90 -12.20 10.22
N PRO A 280 25.85 -11.64 9.43
CA PRO A 280 25.76 -11.52 7.97
C PRO A 280 25.96 -12.84 7.22
N GLU A 281 26.48 -13.87 7.88
CA GLU A 281 27.03 -15.06 7.21
C GLU A 281 25.96 -15.85 6.45
N ALA A 282 24.75 -15.97 7.00
CA ALA A 282 23.64 -16.68 6.36
C ALA A 282 23.14 -15.94 5.10
N ALA A 283 22.93 -14.62 5.19
CA ALA A 283 22.52 -13.80 4.06
C ALA A 283 23.59 -13.79 2.96
N ALA A 284 24.88 -13.67 3.35
CA ALA A 284 26.01 -13.74 2.43
C ALA A 284 26.13 -15.09 1.73
N TYR A 285 25.88 -16.18 2.46
CA TYR A 285 25.84 -17.52 1.88
C TYR A 285 24.75 -17.64 0.83
N ILE A 286 23.53 -17.18 1.14
CA ILE A 286 22.42 -17.22 0.20
C ILE A 286 22.73 -16.38 -1.05
N LYS A 287 23.23 -15.15 -0.88
CA LYS A 287 23.62 -14.30 -2.01
C LYS A 287 24.63 -14.97 -2.93
N LYS A 288 25.65 -15.62 -2.35
CA LYS A 288 26.69 -16.32 -3.12
C LYS A 288 26.13 -17.50 -3.90
N ASN A 289 25.11 -18.18 -3.38
CA ASN A 289 24.56 -19.40 -3.96
C ASN A 289 23.22 -19.19 -4.67
N ALA A 290 22.72 -17.96 -4.76
CA ALA A 290 21.37 -17.69 -5.23
C ALA A 290 21.10 -18.16 -6.66
N MET A 291 22.09 -18.04 -7.55
CA MET A 291 21.96 -18.51 -8.94
C MET A 291 21.67 -20.01 -8.98
N LYS A 292 22.44 -20.77 -8.21
CA LYS A 292 22.28 -22.21 -8.11
C LYS A 292 20.95 -22.58 -7.45
N LEU A 293 20.64 -22.00 -6.29
CA LEU A 293 19.48 -22.38 -5.48
C LEU A 293 18.14 -21.98 -6.11
N PHE A 294 18.05 -20.78 -6.68
CA PHE A 294 16.79 -20.20 -7.16
C PHE A 294 16.56 -20.36 -8.66
N PHE A 295 17.57 -20.75 -9.44
CA PHE A 295 17.43 -20.84 -10.89
C PHE A 295 17.91 -22.15 -11.50
N GLU A 296 19.06 -22.67 -11.08
CA GLU A 296 19.60 -23.92 -11.63
C GLU A 296 18.93 -25.15 -11.01
N ASP A 297 18.95 -25.26 -9.68
CA ASP A 297 18.44 -26.41 -8.93
C ASP A 297 16.93 -26.33 -8.66
N ALA A 298 16.34 -25.15 -8.85
CA ALA A 298 14.91 -24.90 -8.64
C ALA A 298 14.02 -25.51 -9.75
N GLU A 299 14.61 -26.00 -10.85
CA GLU A 299 13.91 -26.48 -12.05
C GLU A 299 12.86 -25.46 -12.54
N LEU A 300 13.33 -24.30 -13.02
CA LEU A 300 12.44 -23.27 -13.53
C LEU A 300 11.59 -23.77 -14.72
N PRO A 301 10.39 -23.22 -14.92
CA PRO A 301 9.56 -23.57 -16.06
C PRO A 301 10.28 -23.31 -17.40
N GLU A 302 10.24 -24.29 -18.29
CA GLU A 302 10.87 -24.27 -19.62
C GLU A 302 9.94 -23.72 -20.73
N THR A 303 8.69 -23.39 -20.39
CA THR A 303 7.67 -22.98 -21.37
C THR A 303 7.75 -21.49 -21.67
N SER A 304 7.48 -21.13 -22.94
CA SER A 304 7.51 -19.75 -23.42
C SER A 304 6.14 -19.07 -23.41
N ALA A 305 5.13 -19.66 -22.78
CA ALA A 305 3.78 -19.11 -22.71
C ALA A 305 3.42 -18.88 -21.24
N ILE A 306 3.06 -17.64 -20.90
CA ILE A 306 2.63 -17.28 -19.55
C ILE A 306 1.14 -17.61 -19.43
N ASP A 307 0.84 -18.83 -19.00
CA ASP A 307 -0.51 -19.31 -18.70
C ASP A 307 -0.60 -19.79 -17.24
N ASP A 308 -1.79 -20.22 -16.80
CA ASP A 308 -2.01 -20.67 -15.42
C ASP A 308 -1.11 -21.86 -15.05
N ALA A 309 -0.75 -22.71 -16.02
CA ALA A 309 0.15 -23.84 -15.78
C ALA A 309 1.59 -23.37 -15.55
N PHE A 310 2.09 -22.42 -16.35
CA PHE A 310 3.38 -21.78 -16.14
C PHE A 310 3.47 -21.11 -14.76
N LEU A 311 2.43 -20.37 -14.35
CA LEU A 311 2.41 -19.71 -13.04
C LEU A 311 2.45 -20.72 -11.89
N GLN A 312 1.73 -21.85 -12.02
CA GLN A 312 1.74 -22.91 -11.02
C GLN A 312 3.11 -23.63 -10.95
N GLU A 313 3.75 -23.88 -12.09
CA GLU A 313 5.10 -24.45 -12.13
C GLU A 313 6.14 -23.49 -11.55
N LEU A 314 6.00 -22.18 -11.80
CA LEU A 314 6.86 -21.15 -11.24
C LEU A 314 6.75 -21.09 -9.71
N GLU A 315 5.52 -21.15 -9.17
CA GLU A 315 5.27 -21.21 -7.71
C GLU A 315 5.91 -22.46 -7.07
N ASN A 316 5.77 -23.61 -7.72
CA ASN A 316 6.38 -24.87 -7.27
C ASN A 316 7.91 -24.79 -7.27
N SER A 317 8.48 -24.20 -8.32
CA SER A 317 9.93 -23.97 -8.46
C SER A 317 10.46 -23.06 -7.34
N HIS A 318 9.79 -21.95 -7.04
CA HIS A 318 10.19 -21.06 -5.94
C HIS A 318 10.07 -21.75 -4.58
N SER A 319 8.98 -22.49 -4.33
CA SER A 319 8.81 -23.25 -3.09
C SER A 319 9.94 -24.26 -2.88
N ARG A 320 10.38 -24.92 -3.96
CA ARG A 320 11.53 -25.82 -3.94
C ARG A 320 12.85 -25.09 -3.69
N ALA A 321 13.05 -23.92 -4.31
CA ALA A 321 14.25 -23.12 -4.11
C ALA A 321 14.45 -22.74 -2.64
N PHE A 322 13.39 -22.33 -1.94
CA PHE A 322 13.44 -22.03 -0.51
C PHE A 322 13.77 -23.26 0.33
N LEU A 323 13.16 -24.40 0.03
CA LEU A 323 13.51 -25.66 0.70
C LEU A 323 14.98 -26.06 0.47
N LEU A 324 15.49 -25.92 -0.76
CA LEU A 324 16.89 -26.20 -1.07
C LEU A 324 17.83 -25.24 -0.35
N ALA A 325 17.46 -23.97 -0.23
CA ALA A 325 18.22 -22.97 0.52
C ALA A 325 18.28 -23.32 2.03
N ASP A 326 17.17 -23.74 2.63
CA ASP A 326 17.11 -24.19 4.02
C ASP A 326 18.00 -25.42 4.26
N LEU A 327 17.93 -26.41 3.37
CA LEU A 327 18.76 -27.61 3.45
C LEU A 327 20.24 -27.28 3.28
N ALA A 328 20.59 -26.42 2.31
CA ALA A 328 21.96 -25.99 2.07
C ALA A 328 22.54 -25.22 3.26
N LEU A 329 21.76 -24.35 3.90
CA LEU A 329 22.16 -23.66 5.14
C LEU A 329 22.32 -24.62 6.31
N ALA A 330 21.45 -25.61 6.45
CA ALA A 330 21.55 -26.62 7.50
C ALA A 330 22.82 -27.49 7.37
N ASP A 331 23.27 -27.75 6.14
CA ASP A 331 24.50 -28.49 5.84
C ASP A 331 25.76 -27.61 5.81
N GLU A 332 25.63 -26.28 5.88
CA GLU A 332 26.75 -25.35 5.79
C GLU A 332 27.41 -25.12 7.16
N HIS A 333 28.61 -25.66 7.32
CA HIS A 333 29.33 -25.61 8.59
C HIS A 333 30.12 -24.30 8.80
N SER A 334 30.27 -23.47 7.77
CA SER A 334 30.94 -22.15 7.86
C SER A 334 30.00 -21.03 8.32
N VAL A 335 28.68 -21.25 8.31
CA VAL A 335 27.70 -20.34 8.87
C VAL A 335 27.50 -20.70 10.34
N ASN A 336 27.55 -19.72 11.23
CA ASN A 336 27.34 -19.95 12.65
C ASN A 336 25.91 -20.45 12.89
N CYS A 337 25.73 -21.46 13.74
CA CYS A 337 24.43 -22.09 14.01
C CYS A 337 23.42 -21.16 14.71
N THR A 338 23.85 -19.99 15.18
CA THR A 338 22.96 -18.93 15.69
C THR A 338 22.51 -17.94 14.61
N CYS A 339 23.03 -18.06 13.38
CA CYS A 339 22.68 -17.19 12.27
C CYS A 339 21.56 -17.80 11.43
N GLY A 340 20.65 -16.96 10.96
CA GLY A 340 19.58 -17.31 10.04
C GLY A 340 19.33 -16.20 9.05
N THR A 341 18.45 -16.44 8.07
CA THR A 341 18.05 -15.38 7.15
C THR A 341 16.58 -15.50 6.75
N THR A 342 15.97 -14.35 6.52
CA THR A 342 14.59 -14.24 6.01
C THR A 342 14.63 -13.56 4.65
N ALA A 343 13.94 -14.10 3.66
CA ALA A 343 13.90 -13.55 2.32
C ALA A 343 12.66 -12.68 2.11
N LEU A 344 12.85 -11.54 1.44
CA LEU A 344 11.82 -10.64 0.90
C LEU A 344 11.89 -10.59 -0.61
#